data_AF-A0A813G974-F1
#
_entry.id   AF-A0A813G974-F1
#
_cell.length_a   1.000
_cell.length_b   1.000
_cell.length_c   1.000
_cell.angle_alpha   90.00
_cell.angle_beta   90.00
_cell.angle_gamma   90.00
#
_symmetry.space_group_name_H-M   'P 1'
#
loop_
_entity.id
_entity.type
_entity.pdbx_description
1 polymer ?
#
loop_
_entity_poly.entity_id
_entity_poly.type
_entity_poly.pdbx_seq_one_letter_code
_entity_poly.pdbx_strand_id
1 'polypeptide(L)'
;MSLGMVQRRLELVERGFGQSLGAGIVAKTRLGVLLVLLALDGYAGYSISIDVAVKPWAFRVFYSLLGFTNLVVAVIVIVGLARVCAAAEPSRLRAGSYAQAEAIWSRALLRQLCVALVLPCFFASALYFAEAFNSHWGELFPKKQKGMGNRSTSQILDADASSPGGQQSSASSWDKTVQSLSGRSLKVEELLEFFCRLGPRRDASGAEAVMPSYDPWLSTTSDVVRGAIIPLSRAGNSGLAYTNCLPGAAASISTTLPDCMVSHTWSALFLDLVAAVVADALELDEYGKVHKSCSRRSGVRVAKGIGSAQAYGSKPSNWLSFTG
;
A
#
# COMPACT_ATOMS: atom_id res chain seq x y z
N MET A 1 19.62 12.72 -40.24
CA MET A 1 20.71 13.65 -39.90
C MET A 1 21.96 13.19 -40.68
N SER A 2 22.70 14.08 -41.36
CA SER A 2 23.87 13.65 -42.17
C SER A 2 25.01 13.15 -41.29
N LEU A 3 25.64 12.03 -41.67
CA LEU A 3 26.76 11.40 -40.96
C LEU A 3 27.88 12.41 -40.61
N GLY A 4 28.12 13.38 -41.50
CA GLY A 4 29.11 14.43 -41.30
C GLY A 4 28.79 15.40 -40.16
N MET A 5 27.52 15.54 -39.77
CA MET A 5 27.09 16.40 -38.66
C MET A 5 27.34 15.73 -37.30
N VAL A 6 27.20 14.41 -37.24
CA VAL A 6 27.53 13.58 -36.06
C VAL A 6 29.05 13.57 -35.86
N GLN A 7 29.80 13.44 -36.95
CA GLN A 7 31.26 13.39 -36.92
C GLN A 7 31.87 14.72 -36.45
N ARG A 8 31.35 15.88 -36.89
CA ARG A 8 31.78 17.20 -36.39
C ARG A 8 31.45 17.44 -34.92
N ARG A 9 30.34 16.89 -34.43
CA ARG A 9 29.99 16.98 -32.99
C ARG A 9 30.91 16.10 -32.13
N LEU A 10 31.31 14.94 -32.66
CA LEU A 10 32.29 14.08 -32.00
C LEU A 10 33.66 14.76 -31.88
N GLU A 11 34.14 15.40 -32.94
CA GLU A 11 35.44 16.10 -32.95
C GLU A 11 35.49 17.29 -31.96
N LEU A 12 34.38 18.00 -31.77
CA LEU A 12 34.28 19.09 -30.79
C LEU A 12 34.35 18.59 -29.35
N VAL A 13 33.76 17.44 -29.06
CA VAL A 13 33.83 16.80 -27.74
C VAL A 13 35.25 16.26 -27.48
N GLU A 14 35.92 15.73 -28.50
CA GLU A 14 37.29 15.20 -28.39
C GLU A 14 38.34 16.27 -28.11
N ARG A 15 38.20 17.46 -28.70
CA ARG A 15 39.10 18.58 -28.40
C ARG A 15 38.98 19.09 -26.95
N GLY A 16 37.83 18.88 -26.31
CA GLY A 16 37.61 19.23 -24.90
C GLY A 16 38.14 18.20 -23.90
N PHE A 17 38.15 16.91 -24.28
CA PHE A 17 38.47 15.80 -23.36
C PHE A 17 39.90 15.24 -23.48
N GLY A 18 40.64 15.60 -24.54
CA GLY A 18 41.88 14.93 -24.94
C GLY A 18 43.13 15.12 -24.06
N GLN A 19 43.11 15.98 -23.03
CA GLN A 19 44.32 16.25 -22.24
C GLN A 19 44.42 15.53 -20.87
N SER A 20 43.37 14.87 -20.39
CA SER A 20 43.32 14.39 -18.99
C SER A 20 43.12 12.89 -18.80
N LEU A 21 42.61 12.16 -19.81
CA LEU A 21 42.21 10.76 -19.64
C LEU A 21 43.00 9.82 -20.56
N GLY A 22 43.63 8.81 -19.95
CA GLY A 22 44.40 7.79 -20.67
C GLY A 22 43.58 7.09 -21.76
N ALA A 23 44.25 6.77 -22.87
CA ALA A 23 43.64 6.30 -24.12
C ALA A 23 42.62 5.16 -23.98
N GLY A 24 42.77 4.29 -22.98
CA GLY A 24 41.85 3.18 -22.72
C GLY A 24 40.46 3.59 -22.20
N ILE A 25 40.36 4.72 -21.48
CA ILE A 25 39.07 5.22 -20.96
C ILE A 25 38.29 5.89 -22.10
N VAL A 26 38.98 6.67 -22.93
CA VAL A 26 38.38 7.37 -24.09
C VAL A 26 37.73 6.37 -25.06
N ALA A 27 38.36 5.23 -25.31
CA ALA A 27 37.80 4.19 -26.19
C ALA A 27 36.50 3.57 -25.65
N LYS A 28 36.41 3.34 -24.33
CA LYS A 28 35.20 2.77 -23.71
C LYS A 28 34.05 3.77 -23.65
N THR A 29 34.36 5.05 -23.40
CA THR A 29 33.35 6.13 -23.43
C THR A 29 32.83 6.37 -24.85
N ARG A 30 33.70 6.27 -25.87
CA ARG A 30 33.30 6.32 -27.29
C ARG A 30 32.26 5.23 -27.62
N LEU A 31 32.51 3.99 -27.21
CA LEU A 31 31.58 2.88 -27.49
C LEU A 31 30.22 3.06 -26.79
N GLY A 32 30.23 3.52 -25.53
CA GLY A 32 29.01 3.77 -24.76
C GLY A 32 28.15 4.89 -25.35
N VAL A 33 28.76 6.02 -25.73
CA VAL A 33 28.04 7.13 -26.35
C VAL A 33 27.52 6.75 -27.74
N LEU A 34 28.28 5.97 -28.52
CA LEU A 34 27.83 5.49 -29.83
C LEU A 34 26.61 4.57 -29.70
N LEU A 35 26.61 3.67 -28.72
CA LEU A 35 25.47 2.78 -28.44
C LEU A 35 24.21 3.54 -28.02
N VAL A 36 24.36 4.57 -27.18
CA VAL A 36 23.24 5.41 -26.76
C VAL A 36 22.69 6.23 -27.94
N LEU A 37 23.56 6.82 -28.77
CA LEU A 37 23.12 7.58 -29.94
C LEU A 37 22.46 6.68 -31.00
N LEU A 38 22.98 5.47 -31.22
CA LEU A 38 22.35 4.49 -32.10
C LEU A 38 20.99 4.01 -31.58
N ALA A 39 20.85 3.84 -30.26
CA ALA A 39 19.58 3.49 -29.63
C ALA A 39 18.54 4.62 -29.73
N LEU A 40 18.98 5.88 -29.65
CA LEU A 40 18.11 7.05 -29.79
C LEU A 40 17.72 7.34 -31.24
N ASP A 41 18.65 7.22 -32.20
CA ASP A 41 18.34 7.40 -33.63
C ASP A 41 17.45 6.25 -34.17
N GLY A 42 17.62 5.03 -33.65
CA GLY A 42 16.73 3.90 -33.96
C GLY A 42 15.27 4.12 -33.52
N TYR A 43 15.03 5.02 -32.56
CA TYR A 43 13.70 5.32 -32.04
C TYR A 43 12.93 6.38 -32.85
N ALA A 44 13.62 7.14 -33.72
CA ALA A 44 13.03 8.32 -34.36
C ALA A 44 12.51 8.12 -35.79
N GLY A 45 12.62 6.93 -36.40
CA GLY A 45 12.43 6.81 -37.85
C GLY A 45 11.77 5.55 -38.43
N TYR A 46 11.43 4.54 -37.63
CA TYR A 46 10.88 3.29 -38.17
C TYR A 46 9.48 2.99 -37.61
N SER A 47 8.45 3.50 -38.30
CA SER A 47 7.11 2.93 -38.26
C SER A 47 7.11 1.65 -39.11
N ILE A 48 7.63 0.55 -38.55
CA ILE A 48 7.45 -0.75 -39.18
C ILE A 48 6.03 -1.20 -38.85
N SER A 49 5.12 -1.13 -39.82
CA SER A 49 3.85 -1.87 -39.76
C SER A 49 4.18 -3.36 -39.83
N ILE A 50 4.40 -3.96 -38.67
CA ILE A 50 4.52 -5.41 -38.52
C ILE A 50 3.09 -5.95 -38.46
N ASP A 51 2.57 -6.37 -39.60
CA ASP A 51 1.27 -7.04 -39.72
C ASP A 51 1.41 -8.52 -39.31
N VAL A 52 1.85 -8.75 -38.07
CA VAL A 52 1.94 -10.08 -37.49
C VAL A 52 0.84 -10.17 -36.45
N ALA A 53 -0.06 -11.14 -36.63
CA ALA A 53 -1.09 -11.54 -35.69
C ALA A 53 -0.46 -12.14 -34.41
N VAL A 54 0.29 -11.31 -33.68
CA VAL A 54 0.86 -11.66 -32.39
C VAL A 54 -0.26 -11.52 -31.37
N LYS A 55 -0.55 -12.62 -30.65
CA LYS A 55 -1.56 -12.63 -29.60
C LYS A 55 -1.23 -11.50 -28.58
N PRO A 56 -2.22 -10.69 -28.14
CA PRO A 56 -1.99 -9.50 -27.29
C PRO A 56 -1.16 -9.76 -26.03
N TRP A 57 -1.13 -10.99 -25.52
CA TRP A 57 -0.32 -11.36 -24.35
C TRP A 57 1.19 -11.36 -24.62
N ALA A 58 1.65 -11.65 -25.84
CA ALA A 58 3.09 -11.71 -26.16
C ALA A 58 3.70 -10.30 -26.25
N PHE A 59 2.93 -9.31 -26.73
CA PHE A 59 3.32 -7.90 -26.67
C PHE A 59 3.49 -7.45 -25.20
N ARG A 60 2.57 -7.87 -24.31
CA ARG A 60 2.63 -7.54 -22.88
C ARG A 60 3.87 -8.11 -22.18
N VAL A 61 4.24 -9.35 -22.49
CA VAL A 61 5.47 -9.98 -21.97
C VAL A 61 6.71 -9.24 -22.48
N PHE A 62 6.73 -8.85 -23.76
CA PHE A 62 7.85 -8.13 -24.36
C PHE A 62 8.09 -6.77 -23.69
N TYR A 63 7.06 -5.94 -23.50
CA TYR A 63 7.21 -4.63 -22.85
C TYR A 63 7.56 -4.74 -21.36
N SER A 64 7.07 -5.77 -20.67
CA SER A 64 7.45 -6.03 -19.27
C SER A 64 8.92 -6.42 -19.15
N LEU A 65 9.41 -7.26 -20.06
CA LEU A 65 10.84 -7.63 -20.13
C LEU A 65 11.71 -6.43 -20.50
N LEU A 66 11.27 -5.60 -21.45
CA LEU A 66 11.99 -4.39 -21.85
C LEU A 66 12.08 -3.36 -20.70
N GLY A 67 10.99 -3.19 -19.95
CA GLY A 67 10.97 -2.37 -18.73
C GLY A 67 11.91 -2.91 -17.66
N PHE A 68 11.94 -4.23 -17.48
CA PHE A 68 12.85 -4.89 -16.54
C PHE A 68 14.32 -4.72 -16.94
N THR A 69 14.66 -4.88 -18.22
CA THR A 69 16.04 -4.68 -18.69
C THR A 69 16.50 -3.23 -18.51
N ASN A 70 15.62 -2.26 -18.78
CA ASN A 70 15.93 -0.84 -18.59
C ASN A 70 16.16 -0.50 -17.11
N LEU A 71 15.37 -1.09 -16.21
CA LEU A 71 15.54 -0.96 -14.77
C LEU A 71 16.89 -1.54 -14.30
N VAL A 72 17.23 -2.75 -14.76
CA VAL A 72 18.50 -3.40 -14.41
C VAL A 72 19.69 -2.59 -14.92
N VAL A 73 19.64 -2.07 -16.15
CA VAL A 73 20.69 -1.21 -16.70
C VAL A 73 20.82 0.08 -15.89
N ALA A 74 19.71 0.71 -15.50
CA ALA A 74 19.73 1.92 -14.66
C ALA A 74 20.39 1.65 -13.30
N VAL A 75 20.06 0.53 -12.65
CA VAL A 75 20.68 0.13 -11.37
C VAL A 75 22.18 -0.12 -11.53
N ILE A 76 22.60 -0.81 -12.59
CA ILE A 76 24.03 -1.06 -12.87
C ILE A 76 24.79 0.27 -13.07
N VAL A 77 24.22 1.22 -13.80
CA VAL A 77 24.82 2.55 -14.01
C VAL A 77 24.94 3.31 -12.69
N ILE A 78 23.89 3.30 -11.86
CA ILE A 78 23.90 3.98 -10.54
C ILE A 78 24.97 3.37 -9.62
N VAL A 79 25.03 2.04 -9.52
CA VAL A 79 26.03 1.35 -8.69
C VAL A 79 27.46 1.57 -9.22
N GLY A 80 27.64 1.55 -10.54
CA GLY A 80 28.92 1.84 -11.19
C GLY A 80 29.41 3.26 -10.87
N LEU A 81 28.53 4.26 -11.01
CA LEU A 81 28.85 5.65 -10.67
C LEU A 81 29.17 5.83 -9.19
N ALA A 82 28.41 5.18 -8.30
CA ALA A 82 28.68 5.22 -6.86
C ALA A 82 30.06 4.65 -6.52
N ARG A 83 30.47 3.55 -7.17
CA ARG A 83 31.80 2.95 -6.98
C ARG A 83 32.93 3.82 -7.53
N VAL A 84 32.75 4.44 -8.70
CA VAL A 84 33.74 5.39 -9.25
C VAL A 84 33.88 6.61 -8.34
N CYS A 85 32.78 7.11 -7.78
CA CYS A 85 32.83 8.20 -6.80
C CYS A 85 33.52 7.80 -5.49
N ALA A 86 33.35 6.54 -5.05
CA ALA A 86 33.97 6.02 -3.83
C ALA A 86 35.48 5.72 -4.00
N ALA A 87 35.89 5.22 -5.17
CA ALA A 87 37.29 4.92 -5.47
C ALA A 87 38.15 6.18 -5.68
N ALA A 88 37.52 7.33 -5.92
CA ALA A 88 38.18 8.63 -5.94
C ALA A 88 38.41 9.16 -4.51
N GLU A 89 39.14 8.40 -3.71
CA GLU A 89 39.58 8.81 -2.38
C GLU A 89 40.92 9.57 -2.53
N PRO A 90 40.99 10.87 -2.15
CA PRO A 90 42.18 11.70 -2.40
C PRO A 90 43.23 11.43 -1.32
N SER A 91 43.85 10.25 -1.36
CA SER A 91 45.03 10.00 -0.55
C SER A 91 46.23 10.71 -1.17
N ARG A 92 46.60 11.85 -0.55
CA ARG A 92 47.84 12.63 -0.70
C ARG A 92 47.95 13.57 -1.91
N LEU A 93 47.27 14.71 -1.85
CA LEU A 93 47.73 15.92 -2.54
C LEU A 93 47.66 17.12 -1.58
N ARG A 94 48.82 17.64 -1.17
CA ARG A 94 48.96 18.95 -0.52
C ARG A 94 48.71 20.03 -1.57
N ALA A 95 47.81 20.96 -1.24
CA ALA A 95 47.58 22.31 -1.80
C ALA A 95 47.86 22.52 -3.31
N GLY A 96 46.88 22.93 -4.12
CA GLY A 96 46.09 24.13 -3.86
C GLY A 96 44.64 24.08 -4.33
N SER A 97 43.78 24.61 -3.45
CA SER A 97 42.43 25.20 -3.51
C SER A 97 41.46 24.97 -4.69
N TYR A 98 41.87 24.60 -5.89
CA TYR A 98 40.99 24.57 -7.07
C TYR A 98 40.53 23.14 -7.41
N ALA A 99 41.44 22.16 -7.40
CA ALA A 99 41.10 20.76 -7.71
C ALA A 99 40.10 20.15 -6.71
N GLN A 100 40.15 20.58 -5.44
CA GLN A 100 39.23 20.11 -4.42
C GLN A 100 37.82 20.72 -4.59
N ALA A 101 37.74 21.97 -5.05
CA ALA A 101 36.48 22.60 -5.40
C ALA A 101 35.85 21.89 -6.60
N GLU A 102 36.62 21.65 -7.67
CA GLU A 102 36.11 20.94 -8.86
C GLU A 102 35.61 19.52 -8.54
N ALA A 103 36.29 18.79 -7.64
CA ALA A 103 35.85 17.48 -7.20
C ALA A 103 34.52 17.51 -6.42
N ILE A 104 34.29 18.55 -5.61
CA ILE A 104 33.03 18.72 -4.86
C ILE A 104 31.89 19.13 -5.80
N TRP A 105 32.15 20.10 -6.70
CA TRP A 105 31.16 20.56 -7.67
C TRP A 105 30.76 19.47 -8.67
N SER A 106 31.72 18.70 -9.18
CA SER A 106 31.44 17.59 -10.10
C SER A 106 30.59 16.49 -9.46
N ARG A 107 30.82 16.16 -8.17
CA ARG A 107 29.98 15.19 -7.43
C ARG A 107 28.56 15.72 -7.20
N ALA A 108 28.41 16.99 -6.86
CA ALA A 108 27.10 17.61 -6.69
C ALA A 108 26.32 17.66 -8.01
N LEU A 109 27.00 18.04 -9.11
CA LEU A 109 26.40 18.15 -10.43
C LEU A 109 26.06 16.77 -11.03
N LEU A 110 26.89 15.75 -10.79
CA LEU A 110 26.59 14.37 -11.20
C LEU A 110 25.38 13.80 -10.43
N ARG A 111 25.27 14.06 -9.12
CA ARG A 111 24.09 13.65 -8.33
C ARG A 111 22.83 14.34 -8.84
N GLN A 112 22.89 15.65 -9.09
CA GLN A 112 21.78 16.44 -9.63
C GLN A 112 21.37 15.93 -11.02
N LEU A 113 22.33 15.64 -11.92
CA LEU A 113 22.04 15.08 -13.24
C LEU A 113 21.47 13.66 -13.17
N CYS A 114 21.98 12.79 -12.28
CA CYS A 114 21.41 11.46 -12.09
C CYS A 114 19.96 11.53 -11.59
N VAL A 115 19.67 12.39 -10.62
CA VAL A 115 18.29 12.60 -10.15
C VAL A 115 17.42 13.19 -11.27
N ALA A 116 17.90 14.20 -11.98
CA ALA A 116 17.16 14.85 -13.06
C ALA A 116 16.89 13.94 -14.26
N LEU A 117 17.73 12.93 -14.53
CA LEU A 117 17.53 11.99 -15.65
C LEU A 117 16.77 10.72 -15.25
N VAL A 118 17.02 10.18 -14.05
CA VAL A 118 16.40 8.92 -13.61
C VAL A 118 14.98 9.14 -13.10
N LEU A 119 14.72 10.25 -12.41
CA LEU A 119 13.43 10.50 -11.78
C LEU A 119 12.31 10.67 -12.83
N PRO A 120 12.46 11.42 -13.93
CA PRO A 120 11.41 11.53 -14.95
C PRO A 120 11.13 10.20 -15.66
N CYS A 121 12.17 9.40 -15.94
CA CYS A 121 12.02 8.09 -16.56
C CYS A 121 11.25 7.11 -15.65
N PHE A 122 11.51 7.18 -14.34
CA PHE A 122 10.77 6.39 -13.35
C PHE A 122 9.31 6.84 -13.25
N PHE A 123 9.07 8.16 -13.16
CA PHE A 123 7.71 8.71 -13.11
C PHE A 123 6.90 8.41 -14.37
N ALA A 124 7.48 8.55 -15.56
CA ALA A 124 6.82 8.21 -16.82
C ALA A 124 6.44 6.72 -16.86
N SER A 125 7.34 5.85 -16.41
CA SER A 125 7.10 4.39 -16.36
C SER A 125 6.03 4.02 -15.34
N ALA A 126 6.02 4.69 -14.17
CA ALA A 126 5.03 4.47 -13.12
C ALA A 126 3.63 4.95 -13.54
N LEU A 127 3.52 6.09 -14.21
CA LEU A 127 2.25 6.60 -14.74
C LEU A 127 1.68 5.68 -15.81
N TYR A 128 2.53 5.22 -16.75
CA TYR A 128 2.12 4.26 -17.77
C TYR A 128 1.64 2.94 -17.15
N PHE A 129 2.33 2.47 -16.11
CA PHE A 129 1.90 1.28 -15.36
C PHE A 129 0.57 1.50 -14.62
N ALA A 130 0.38 2.64 -13.98
CA ALA A 130 -0.87 2.94 -13.26
C ALA A 130 -2.08 3.01 -14.20
N GLU A 131 -1.92 3.57 -15.40
CA GLU A 131 -2.97 3.64 -16.42
C GLU A 131 -3.31 2.25 -17.01
N ALA A 132 -2.28 1.45 -17.31
CA ALA A 132 -2.45 0.06 -17.72
C ALA A 132 -3.10 -0.80 -16.61
N PHE A 133 -2.78 -0.52 -15.35
CA PHE A 133 -3.34 -1.23 -14.21
C PHE A 133 -4.81 -0.86 -13.98
N ASN A 134 -5.15 0.43 -14.04
CA ASN A 134 -6.52 0.92 -13.84
C ASN A 134 -7.49 0.44 -14.93
N SER A 135 -7.02 0.42 -16.19
CA SER A 135 -7.82 -0.13 -17.30
C SER A 135 -8.08 -1.63 -17.14
N HIS A 136 -7.09 -2.40 -16.70
CA HIS A 136 -7.24 -3.85 -16.50
C HIS A 136 -8.07 -4.22 -15.26
N TRP A 137 -7.98 -3.43 -14.19
CA TRP A 137 -8.75 -3.65 -12.96
C TRP A 137 -10.27 -3.58 -13.19
N GLY A 138 -10.72 -2.76 -14.16
CA GLY A 138 -12.12 -2.68 -14.56
C GLY A 138 -12.65 -3.94 -15.26
N GLU A 139 -11.78 -4.71 -15.92
CA GLU A 139 -12.16 -5.97 -16.61
C GLU A 139 -12.15 -7.18 -15.66
N LEU A 140 -11.18 -7.26 -14.75
CA LEU A 140 -11.06 -8.38 -13.80
C LEU A 140 -12.17 -8.41 -12.75
N PHE A 141 -12.76 -7.25 -12.45
CA PHE A 141 -13.91 -7.14 -11.56
C PHE A 141 -15.07 -6.55 -12.35
N PRO A 142 -15.76 -7.36 -13.18
CA PRO A 142 -16.97 -6.90 -13.84
C PRO A 142 -17.90 -6.42 -12.72
N LYS A 143 -18.12 -5.10 -12.67
CA LYS A 143 -19.12 -4.51 -11.79
C LYS A 143 -20.38 -5.29 -12.07
N LYS A 144 -20.82 -6.11 -11.11
CA LYS A 144 -22.01 -6.93 -11.21
C LYS A 144 -23.16 -5.97 -11.46
N GLN A 145 -23.47 -5.71 -12.74
CA GLN A 145 -24.57 -4.86 -13.14
C GLN A 145 -25.80 -5.58 -12.63
N LYS A 146 -26.27 -5.11 -11.47
CA LYS A 146 -27.54 -5.47 -10.90
C LYS A 146 -28.55 -4.99 -11.95
N GLY A 147 -29.01 -5.92 -12.78
CA GLY A 147 -30.05 -5.70 -13.76
C GLY A 147 -31.32 -5.29 -13.05
N MET A 148 -31.44 -4.00 -12.73
CA MET A 148 -32.72 -3.33 -12.52
C MET A 148 -33.31 -3.13 -13.91
N GLY A 149 -33.90 -4.20 -14.44
CA GLY A 149 -34.89 -4.07 -15.48
C GLY A 149 -36.04 -3.26 -14.89
N ASN A 150 -36.11 -1.99 -15.26
CA ASN A 150 -37.31 -1.17 -15.13
C ASN A 150 -38.38 -1.79 -16.03
N ARG A 151 -39.06 -2.82 -15.52
CA ARG A 151 -40.30 -3.30 -16.13
C ARG A 151 -41.38 -2.35 -15.63
N SER A 152 -41.70 -1.37 -16.47
CA SER A 152 -42.83 -0.46 -16.35
C SER A 152 -44.07 -1.23 -15.90
N THR A 153 -44.44 -1.05 -14.63
CA THR A 153 -45.65 -1.60 -14.04
C THR A 153 -46.71 -0.51 -14.15
N SER A 154 -47.23 -0.35 -15.36
CA SER A 154 -48.50 0.33 -15.59
C SER A 154 -49.28 -0.57 -16.54
N GLN A 155 -50.50 -0.92 -16.16
CA GLN A 155 -51.44 -1.81 -16.85
C GLN A 155 -51.30 -3.29 -16.47
N ILE A 156 -52.05 -3.70 -15.44
CA ILE A 156 -53.32 -4.43 -15.60
C ILE A 156 -53.98 -4.38 -14.21
N LEU A 157 -54.91 -3.44 -14.07
CA LEU A 157 -56.06 -3.63 -13.19
C LEU A 157 -56.99 -4.53 -13.99
N ASP A 158 -57.27 -5.73 -13.48
CA ASP A 158 -58.61 -6.33 -13.39
C ASP A 158 -58.52 -7.85 -13.23
N ALA A 159 -59.29 -8.34 -12.25
CA ALA A 159 -59.78 -9.71 -12.10
C ALA A 159 -58.76 -10.86 -12.05
N ASP A 160 -58.39 -11.30 -10.84
CA ASP A 160 -59.08 -12.46 -10.26
C ASP A 160 -58.57 -12.77 -8.85
N ALA A 161 -59.54 -12.78 -7.93
CA ALA A 161 -59.37 -13.19 -6.55
C ALA A 161 -59.39 -14.72 -6.49
N SER A 162 -58.23 -15.36 -6.27
CA SER A 162 -58.05 -16.59 -5.47
C SER A 162 -56.72 -17.29 -5.77
N SER A 163 -55.62 -16.77 -5.24
CA SER A 163 -54.45 -17.60 -4.98
C SER A 163 -53.64 -17.04 -3.79
N PRO A 164 -53.70 -17.68 -2.60
CA PRO A 164 -52.82 -17.33 -1.48
C PRO A 164 -51.43 -17.91 -1.71
N GLY A 165 -50.80 -17.55 -2.84
CA GLY A 165 -49.41 -17.84 -3.16
C GLY A 165 -48.54 -16.73 -2.59
N GLY A 166 -48.21 -16.83 -1.30
CA GLY A 166 -47.46 -15.83 -0.55
C GLY A 166 -46.15 -15.45 -1.22
N GLN A 167 -46.10 -14.27 -1.81
CA GLN A 167 -44.86 -13.53 -2.05
C GLN A 167 -44.27 -13.13 -0.69
N GLN A 168 -43.60 -14.07 -0.04
CA GLN A 168 -42.69 -13.78 1.05
C GLN A 168 -41.57 -12.90 0.49
N SER A 169 -41.66 -11.62 0.85
CA SER A 169 -40.76 -10.57 0.44
C SER A 169 -39.30 -10.94 0.70
N SER A 170 -38.48 -10.85 -0.33
CA SER A 170 -37.02 -10.98 -0.27
C SER A 170 -36.36 -9.96 0.66
N ALA A 171 -37.08 -8.92 1.08
CA ALA A 171 -36.69 -8.02 2.16
C ALA A 171 -36.39 -8.78 3.48
N SER A 172 -37.12 -9.86 3.76
CA SER A 172 -37.06 -10.53 5.07
C SER A 172 -35.76 -11.29 5.37
N SER A 173 -35.02 -11.80 4.37
CA SER A 173 -33.78 -12.55 4.62
C SER A 173 -32.56 -11.64 4.77
N TRP A 174 -32.53 -10.54 4.00
CA TRP A 174 -31.52 -9.50 4.11
C TRP A 174 -31.60 -8.81 5.47
N ASP A 175 -32.79 -8.38 5.89
CA ASP A 175 -32.98 -7.68 7.16
C ASP A 175 -32.62 -8.58 8.35
N LYS A 176 -32.97 -9.86 8.30
CA LYS A 176 -32.53 -10.85 9.30
C LYS A 176 -31.01 -10.99 9.35
N THR A 177 -30.34 -10.93 8.20
CA THR A 177 -28.87 -11.03 8.14
C THR A 177 -28.22 -9.77 8.70
N VAL A 178 -28.70 -8.59 8.30
CA VAL A 178 -28.23 -7.31 8.84
C VAL A 178 -28.46 -7.23 10.35
N GLN A 179 -29.64 -7.64 10.82
CA GLN A 179 -29.95 -7.70 12.25
C GLN A 179 -29.07 -8.72 12.99
N SER A 180 -28.79 -9.88 12.38
CA SER A 180 -27.88 -10.87 12.96
C SER A 180 -26.43 -10.40 12.99
N LEU A 181 -26.00 -9.59 12.02
CA LEU A 181 -24.65 -9.03 11.98
C LEU A 181 -24.51 -7.83 12.92
N SER A 182 -25.53 -6.97 13.03
CA SER A 182 -25.51 -5.83 13.95
C SER A 182 -25.54 -6.27 15.41
N GLY A 183 -26.19 -7.39 15.72
CA GLY A 183 -26.17 -7.99 17.06
C GLY A 183 -24.82 -8.59 17.48
N ARG A 184 -23.80 -8.61 16.59
CA ARG A 184 -22.44 -9.07 16.90
C ARG A 184 -21.54 -7.90 17.27
N SER A 185 -22.05 -6.99 18.08
CA SER A 185 -21.28 -5.89 18.63
C SER A 185 -20.22 -6.42 19.61
N LEU A 186 -19.10 -5.70 19.71
CA LEU A 186 -17.98 -6.03 20.59
C LEU A 186 -17.69 -4.80 21.45
N LYS A 187 -17.63 -5.00 22.77
CA LYS A 187 -17.24 -3.92 23.69
C LYS A 187 -15.77 -3.56 23.49
N VAL A 188 -15.43 -2.29 23.68
CA VAL A 188 -14.05 -1.80 23.57
C VAL A 188 -13.12 -2.51 24.56
N GLU A 189 -13.62 -2.81 25.76
CA GLU A 189 -12.88 -3.56 26.80
C GLU A 189 -12.48 -4.96 26.32
N GLU A 190 -13.41 -5.69 25.69
CA GLU A 190 -13.18 -7.03 25.15
C GLU A 190 -12.20 -7.00 23.97
N LEU A 191 -12.30 -5.97 23.11
CA LEU A 191 -11.34 -5.78 22.02
C LEU A 191 -9.93 -5.51 22.56
N LEU A 192 -9.81 -4.68 23.60
CA LEU A 192 -8.53 -4.40 24.25
C LEU A 192 -7.98 -5.65 24.94
N GLU A 193 -8.80 -6.41 25.65
CA GLU A 193 -8.38 -7.67 26.27
C GLU A 193 -7.90 -8.69 25.23
N PHE A 194 -8.62 -8.83 24.11
CA PHE A 194 -8.18 -9.64 22.98
C PHE A 194 -6.82 -9.16 22.45
N PHE A 195 -6.64 -7.86 22.24
CA PHE A 195 -5.39 -7.27 21.78
C PHE A 195 -4.22 -7.56 22.74
N CYS A 196 -4.46 -7.57 24.06
CA CYS A 196 -3.44 -7.91 25.06
C CYS A 196 -2.93 -9.36 24.96
N ARG A 197 -3.76 -10.26 24.43
CA ARG A 197 -3.44 -11.69 24.30
C ARG A 197 -2.67 -12.00 23.02
N LEU A 198 -2.44 -11.01 22.14
CA LEU A 198 -1.67 -11.15 20.92
C LEU A 198 -0.17 -10.88 21.17
N GLY A 199 0.69 -11.62 20.47
CA GLY A 199 2.14 -11.45 20.49
C GLY A 199 2.88 -12.47 21.35
N PRO A 200 4.22 -12.48 21.37
CA PRO A 200 5.01 -13.58 21.94
C PRO A 200 5.01 -13.64 23.48
N ARG A 201 4.42 -12.64 24.15
CA ARG A 201 4.49 -12.52 25.60
C ARG A 201 3.28 -13.17 26.23
N ARG A 202 3.50 -13.97 27.27
CA ARG A 202 2.41 -14.45 28.13
C ARG A 202 1.74 -13.26 28.80
N ASP A 203 0.43 -13.34 28.93
CA ASP A 203 -0.33 -12.33 29.67
C ASP A 203 0.08 -12.32 31.16
N ALA A 204 -0.47 -11.38 31.93
CA ALA A 204 -0.21 -11.31 33.37
C ALA A 204 -0.71 -12.56 34.13
N SER A 205 -1.62 -13.34 33.54
CA SER A 205 -2.14 -14.58 34.11
C SER A 205 -1.24 -15.80 33.84
N GLY A 206 -0.24 -15.65 32.95
CA GLY A 206 0.63 -16.74 32.52
C GLY A 206 0.03 -17.60 31.40
N ALA A 207 -1.13 -17.23 30.86
CA ALA A 207 -1.77 -17.91 29.74
C ALA A 207 -0.91 -17.79 28.46
N GLU A 208 -1.01 -18.83 27.64
CA GLU A 208 -0.35 -18.87 26.34
C GLU A 208 -0.91 -17.81 25.41
N ALA A 209 -0.02 -17.16 24.67
CA ALA A 209 -0.42 -16.17 23.70
C ALA A 209 -1.23 -16.81 22.57
N VAL A 210 -2.31 -16.14 22.17
CA VAL A 210 -3.22 -16.64 21.13
C VAL A 210 -2.52 -16.67 19.77
N MET A 211 -1.69 -15.66 19.49
CA MET A 211 -0.93 -15.54 18.25
C MET A 211 0.49 -15.06 18.56
N PRO A 212 1.43 -15.98 18.87
CA PRO A 212 2.78 -15.62 19.31
C PRO A 212 3.59 -14.81 18.29
N SER A 213 3.30 -14.97 16.99
CA SER A 213 3.99 -14.28 15.89
C SER A 213 3.44 -12.88 15.59
N TYR A 214 2.45 -12.39 16.34
CA TYR A 214 1.86 -11.08 16.10
C TYR A 214 2.88 -9.96 16.31
N ASP A 215 3.00 -9.09 15.30
CA ASP A 215 3.79 -7.86 15.32
C ASP A 215 2.87 -6.67 14.97
N PRO A 216 2.68 -5.70 15.87
CA PRO A 216 1.80 -4.56 15.62
C PRO A 216 2.18 -3.71 14.41
N TRP A 217 3.43 -3.78 13.93
CA TRP A 217 3.90 -2.99 12.79
C TRP A 217 3.80 -3.71 11.44
N LEU A 218 3.54 -5.01 11.45
CA LEU A 218 3.55 -5.85 10.25
C LEU A 218 2.27 -6.66 10.09
N SER A 219 1.65 -7.10 11.18
CA SER A 219 0.48 -7.96 11.15
C SER A 219 -0.77 -7.18 10.73
N THR A 220 -1.33 -7.61 9.61
CA THR A 220 -2.60 -7.09 9.09
C THR A 220 -3.78 -7.71 9.83
N THR A 221 -4.97 -7.14 9.66
CA THR A 221 -6.18 -7.75 10.20
C THR A 221 -6.45 -9.13 9.60
N SER A 222 -6.11 -9.39 8.33
CA SER A 222 -6.18 -10.72 7.73
C SER A 222 -5.34 -11.74 8.51
N ASP A 223 -4.13 -11.35 8.94
CA ASP A 223 -3.24 -12.22 9.71
C ASP A 223 -3.84 -12.53 11.08
N VAL A 224 -4.37 -11.52 11.77
CA VAL A 224 -5.01 -11.69 13.09
C VAL A 224 -6.29 -12.52 12.98
N VAL A 225 -7.09 -12.32 11.93
CA VAL A 225 -8.31 -13.10 11.71
C VAL A 225 -7.97 -14.58 11.54
N ARG A 226 -6.96 -14.90 10.73
CA ARG A 226 -6.57 -16.29 10.45
C ARG A 226 -5.78 -16.93 11.58
N GLY A 227 -4.91 -16.16 12.24
CA GLY A 227 -4.01 -16.63 13.29
C GLY A 227 -4.64 -16.69 14.67
N ALA A 228 -5.65 -15.87 14.96
CA ALA A 228 -6.27 -15.77 16.28
C ALA A 228 -7.79 -15.96 16.26
N ILE A 229 -8.51 -15.13 15.50
CA ILE A 229 -9.98 -15.06 15.60
C ILE A 229 -10.65 -16.34 15.14
N ILE A 230 -10.30 -16.86 13.95
CA ILE A 230 -10.86 -18.11 13.42
C ILE A 230 -10.57 -19.27 14.38
N PRO A 231 -9.32 -19.54 14.80
CA PRO A 231 -9.02 -20.60 15.76
C PRO A 231 -9.83 -20.49 17.06
N LEU A 232 -9.94 -19.28 17.64
CA LEU A 232 -10.70 -19.07 18.87
C LEU A 232 -12.22 -19.22 18.71
N SER A 233 -12.73 -19.04 17.48
CA SER A 233 -14.17 -19.09 17.21
C SER A 233 -14.66 -20.47 16.73
N ARG A 234 -13.80 -21.51 16.76
CA ARG A 234 -14.19 -22.86 16.35
C ARG A 234 -14.95 -23.56 17.48
N ALA A 235 -16.11 -24.12 17.15
CA ALA A 235 -16.87 -25.00 18.01
C ALA A 235 -16.98 -26.38 17.35
N GLY A 236 -16.01 -27.24 17.62
CA GLY A 236 -15.88 -28.53 16.92
C GLY A 236 -15.62 -28.33 15.42
N ASN A 237 -16.53 -28.82 14.57
CA ASN A 237 -16.44 -28.74 13.11
C ASN A 237 -17.12 -27.50 12.52
N SER A 238 -17.76 -26.65 13.33
CA SER A 238 -18.40 -25.42 12.88
C SER A 238 -17.65 -24.17 13.36
N GLY A 239 -17.90 -23.04 12.69
CA GLY A 239 -17.44 -21.72 13.11
C GLY A 239 -18.57 -20.94 13.75
N LEU A 240 -18.31 -20.35 14.91
CA LEU A 240 -19.18 -19.38 15.54
C LEU A 240 -18.66 -17.96 15.26
N ALA A 241 -19.48 -16.95 15.52
CA ALA A 241 -18.98 -15.59 15.62
C ALA A 241 -18.10 -15.48 16.87
N TYR A 242 -16.98 -14.76 16.79
CA TYR A 242 -16.05 -14.59 17.91
C TYR A 242 -16.74 -14.04 19.16
N THR A 243 -17.69 -13.11 18.99
CA THR A 243 -18.50 -12.55 20.07
C THR A 243 -19.27 -13.61 20.85
N ASN A 244 -19.65 -14.72 20.23
CA ASN A 244 -20.36 -15.83 20.88
C ASN A 244 -19.44 -16.70 21.74
N CYS A 245 -18.11 -16.58 21.53
CA CYS A 245 -17.09 -17.33 22.26
C CYS A 245 -16.56 -16.55 23.47
N LEU A 246 -16.99 -15.29 23.67
CA LEU A 246 -16.58 -14.49 24.82
C LEU A 246 -17.27 -14.97 26.11
N PRO A 247 -16.60 -14.88 27.27
CA PRO A 247 -17.21 -15.18 28.56
C PRO A 247 -18.48 -14.35 28.75
N GLY A 248 -19.60 -15.00 29.11
CA GLY A 248 -20.88 -14.31 29.33
C GLY A 248 -21.74 -14.09 28.08
N ALA A 249 -21.23 -14.37 26.87
CA ALA A 249 -21.97 -14.16 25.63
C ALA A 249 -23.29 -14.97 25.52
N ALA A 250 -23.35 -16.15 26.13
CA ALA A 250 -24.55 -16.98 26.14
C ALA A 250 -25.71 -16.37 26.94
N ALA A 251 -25.40 -15.54 27.95
CA ALA A 251 -26.40 -14.84 28.76
C ALA A 251 -26.72 -13.43 28.21
N SER A 252 -25.78 -12.84 27.47
CA SER A 252 -25.92 -11.52 26.86
C SER A 252 -25.73 -11.59 25.36
N ILE A 253 -26.68 -12.18 24.63
CA ILE A 253 -26.95 -11.67 23.28
C ILE A 253 -27.44 -10.24 23.52
N SER A 254 -26.48 -9.34 23.60
CA SER A 254 -26.67 -7.94 23.88
C SER A 254 -27.57 -7.41 22.78
N THR A 255 -28.84 -7.21 23.09
CA THR A 255 -29.78 -6.48 22.23
C THR A 255 -29.35 -5.02 22.05
N THR A 256 -28.30 -4.59 22.77
CA THR A 256 -27.65 -3.30 22.58
C THR A 256 -27.01 -3.25 21.21
N LEU A 257 -27.61 -2.42 20.36
CA LEU A 257 -27.07 -2.03 19.07
C LEU A 257 -25.71 -1.33 19.27
N PRO A 258 -24.76 -1.50 18.35
CA PRO A 258 -23.49 -0.78 18.43
C PRO A 258 -23.73 0.73 18.30
N ASP A 259 -23.02 1.52 19.11
CA ASP A 259 -23.10 2.99 19.08
C ASP A 259 -22.45 3.57 17.81
N CYS A 260 -21.39 2.93 17.32
CA CYS A 260 -20.66 3.34 16.13
C CYS A 260 -20.24 2.12 15.29
N MET A 261 -19.99 2.36 14.00
CA MET A 261 -19.43 1.36 13.09
C MET A 261 -18.08 1.84 12.57
N VAL A 262 -17.01 1.13 12.94
CA VAL A 262 -15.66 1.40 12.44
C VAL A 262 -15.40 0.60 11.18
N SER A 263 -15.12 1.29 10.07
CA SER A 263 -14.79 0.66 8.79
C SER A 263 -13.28 0.48 8.66
N HIS A 264 -12.83 -0.71 8.23
CA HIS A 264 -11.42 -0.99 7.96
C HIS A 264 -11.27 -2.02 6.82
N THR A 265 -10.08 -2.12 6.22
CA THR A 265 -9.77 -3.10 5.18
C THR A 265 -8.90 -4.23 5.72
N TRP A 266 -9.11 -5.47 5.25
CA TRP A 266 -8.39 -6.65 5.76
C TRP A 266 -6.87 -6.60 5.58
N SER A 267 -6.40 -5.78 4.63
CA SER A 267 -4.98 -5.57 4.35
C SER A 267 -4.33 -4.45 5.18
N ALA A 268 -5.11 -3.68 5.94
CA ALA A 268 -4.57 -2.67 6.86
C ALA A 268 -4.02 -3.33 8.14
N LEU A 269 -3.19 -2.59 8.88
CA LEU A 269 -2.64 -3.06 10.15
C LEU A 269 -3.77 -3.24 11.17
N PHE A 270 -3.72 -4.34 11.92
CA PHE A 270 -4.71 -4.57 12.97
C PHE A 270 -4.62 -3.50 14.09
N LEU A 271 -3.41 -2.96 14.31
CA LEU A 271 -3.19 -1.88 15.27
C LEU A 271 -3.98 -0.61 14.93
N ASP A 272 -4.12 -0.26 13.64
CA ASP A 272 -4.88 0.92 13.21
C ASP A 272 -6.36 0.78 13.56
N LEU A 273 -6.93 -0.42 13.37
CA LEU A 273 -8.31 -0.72 13.75
C LEU A 273 -8.52 -0.52 15.25
N VAL A 274 -7.65 -1.10 16.08
CA VAL A 274 -7.75 -0.96 17.54
C VAL A 274 -7.59 0.49 17.97
N ALA A 275 -6.62 1.20 17.39
CA ALA A 275 -6.40 2.62 17.68
C ALA A 275 -7.60 3.50 17.30
N ALA A 276 -8.24 3.22 16.16
CA ALA A 276 -9.43 3.95 15.70
C ALA A 276 -10.63 3.72 16.64
N VAL A 277 -10.92 2.47 17.02
CA VAL A 277 -12.00 2.14 17.97
C VAL A 277 -11.78 2.79 19.33
N VAL A 278 -10.53 2.76 19.83
CA VAL A 278 -10.20 3.37 21.12
C VAL A 278 -10.24 4.89 21.04
N ALA A 279 -9.78 5.51 19.94
CA ALA A 279 -9.87 6.95 19.77
C ALA A 279 -11.32 7.44 19.75
N ASP A 280 -12.21 6.72 19.05
CA ASP A 280 -13.65 7.00 19.04
C ASP A 280 -14.27 6.89 20.44
N ALA A 281 -13.95 5.82 21.17
CA ALA A 281 -14.43 5.63 22.55
C ALA A 281 -13.92 6.71 23.53
N LEU A 282 -12.77 7.32 23.24
CA LEU A 282 -12.18 8.42 24.00
C LEU A 282 -12.59 9.81 23.47
N GLU A 283 -13.49 9.87 22.48
CA GLU A 283 -13.93 11.11 21.81
C GLU A 283 -12.75 11.95 21.28
N LEU A 284 -11.75 11.28 20.68
CA LEU A 284 -10.57 11.92 20.09
C LEU A 284 -10.72 12.04 18.56
N ASP A 285 -10.41 13.21 18.01
CA ASP A 285 -10.50 13.48 16.57
C ASP A 285 -9.50 12.67 15.72
N GLU A 286 -8.37 12.27 16.32
CA GLU A 286 -7.29 11.55 15.64
C GLU A 286 -6.80 10.34 16.43
N TYR A 287 -6.71 9.18 15.76
CA TYR A 287 -6.20 7.96 16.37
C TYR A 287 -4.67 7.88 16.43
N GLY A 288 -3.93 8.81 15.82
CA GLY A 288 -2.47 8.76 15.75
C GLY A 288 -1.78 8.79 17.13
N LYS A 289 -2.35 9.49 18.11
CA LYS A 289 -1.86 9.50 19.51
C LYS A 289 -2.07 8.15 20.19
N VAL A 290 -3.23 7.54 19.98
CA VAL A 290 -3.58 6.22 20.51
C VAL A 290 -2.71 5.15 19.86
N HIS A 291 -2.52 5.20 18.54
CA HIS A 291 -1.66 4.29 17.79
C HIS A 291 -0.23 4.25 18.34
N LYS A 292 0.40 5.42 18.53
CA LYS A 292 1.75 5.53 19.13
C LYS A 292 1.78 4.96 20.56
N SER A 293 0.71 5.15 21.32
CA SER A 293 0.60 4.67 22.70
C SER A 293 0.43 3.15 22.76
N CYS A 294 -0.46 2.58 21.95
CA CYS A 294 -0.69 1.14 21.85
C CYS A 294 0.54 0.39 21.30
N SER A 295 1.27 1.00 20.38
CA SER A 295 2.49 0.42 19.83
C SER A 295 3.63 0.32 20.85
N ARG A 296 3.77 1.34 21.71
CA ARG A 296 4.66 1.24 22.87
C ARG A 296 4.04 0.23 23.81
N ARG A 297 4.46 -1.04 23.78
CA ARG A 297 3.96 -2.20 24.56
C ARG A 297 3.56 -1.97 26.04
N SER A 298 3.93 -0.84 26.65
CA SER A 298 3.43 -0.35 27.95
C SER A 298 2.00 0.25 27.91
N GLY A 299 1.49 0.64 26.73
CA GLY A 299 0.26 1.41 26.54
C GLY A 299 -1.03 0.66 26.81
N VAL A 300 -1.00 -0.67 26.83
CA VAL A 300 -2.14 -1.50 27.26
C VAL A 300 -2.58 -1.17 28.69
N ARG A 301 -1.63 -0.95 29.60
CA ARG A 301 -1.94 -0.53 30.98
C ARG A 301 -2.54 0.87 31.02
N VAL A 302 -2.13 1.73 30.08
CA VAL A 302 -2.67 3.08 29.94
C VAL A 302 -4.11 3.02 29.44
N ALA A 303 -4.42 2.21 28.41
CA ALA A 303 -5.78 2.05 27.91
C ALA A 303 -6.74 1.52 28.98
N LYS A 304 -6.31 0.53 29.77
CA LYS A 304 -7.12 0.01 30.89
C LYS A 304 -7.32 1.02 32.02
N GLY A 305 -6.31 1.88 32.26
CA GLY A 305 -6.40 2.99 33.22
C GLY A 305 -7.29 4.15 32.74
N ILE A 306 -7.42 4.35 31.43
CA ILE A 306 -8.31 5.37 30.87
C ILE A 306 -9.77 4.90 30.96
N GLY A 307 -10.05 3.64 30.62
CA GLY A 307 -11.41 3.08 30.72
C GLY A 307 -11.99 3.12 32.14
N SER A 308 -11.16 2.89 33.16
CA SER A 308 -11.62 2.97 34.56
C SER A 308 -11.83 4.41 35.06
N ALA A 309 -11.15 5.40 34.48
CA ALA A 309 -11.35 6.81 34.82
C ALA A 309 -12.64 7.39 34.20
N GLN A 310 -13.02 6.92 33.01
CA GLN A 310 -14.19 7.44 32.29
C GLN A 310 -15.52 6.79 32.75
N ALA A 311 -15.47 5.59 33.35
CA ALA A 311 -16.63 4.92 33.95
C ALA A 311 -17.28 5.68 35.12
N TYR A 312 -16.68 6.77 35.61
CA TYR A 312 -17.24 7.64 36.66
C TYR A 312 -17.75 9.00 36.15
N GLY A 313 -17.66 9.29 34.85
CA GLY A 313 -18.08 10.57 34.29
C GLY A 313 -19.27 10.42 33.35
N SER A 314 -20.49 10.44 33.89
CA SER A 314 -21.69 10.71 33.10
C SER A 314 -21.49 12.00 32.30
N LYS A 315 -21.66 11.96 30.97
CA LYS A 315 -21.55 13.09 30.04
C LYS A 315 -22.08 14.40 30.66
N PRO A 316 -21.23 15.40 30.95
CA PRO A 316 -21.66 16.78 30.88
C PRO A 316 -21.59 17.18 29.41
N SER A 317 -22.76 17.34 28.80
CA SER A 317 -22.90 18.10 27.56
C SER A 317 -22.42 19.52 27.81
N ASN A 318 -21.16 19.85 27.49
CA ASN A 318 -20.71 21.16 27.00
C ASN A 318 -19.18 21.40 27.07
N TRP A 319 -18.63 21.88 25.95
CA TRP A 319 -17.56 22.91 25.80
C TRP A 319 -16.13 22.66 26.37
N LEU A 320 -15.09 22.60 25.52
CA LEU A 320 -14.18 23.73 25.20
C LEU A 320 -12.86 23.32 24.51
N SER A 321 -12.46 24.23 23.62
CA SER A 321 -11.18 24.43 22.91
C SER A 321 -9.90 24.33 23.74
N PHE A 322 -8.76 24.06 23.08
CA PHE A 322 -7.51 24.75 23.41
C PHE A 322 -6.66 25.08 22.17
N THR A 323 -6.30 26.36 22.08
CA THR A 323 -5.16 26.93 21.36
C THR A 323 -3.87 26.62 22.13
N GLY A 324 -2.77 26.42 21.40
CA GLY A 324 -1.42 26.20 21.94
C GLY A 324 -0.56 25.40 20.98
#